data_AF-A0A6L6WRD5-F1
#
_entry.id   AF-A0A6L6WRD5-F1
#
_cell.length_a   1.000
_cell.length_b   1.000
_cell.length_c   1.000
_cell.angle_alpha   90.00
_cell.angle_beta   90.00
_cell.angle_gamma   90.00
#
_symmetry.space_group_name_H-M   'P 1'
#
loop_
_entity.id
_entity.type
_entity.pdbx_description
1 polymer ?
#
loop_
_entity_poly.entity_id
_entity_poly.type
_entity_poly.pdbx_seq_one_letter_code
_entity_poly.pdbx_strand_id
1 'polypeptide(L)'
;MTTPTKPRSNYARGRDLEHRVRNHLREQGYEVLRTAGSKSKVDLVALKSGQMLFVQCKRSGALPPAEWNGLWDLAQMVGAVPVLAEQLARGRRYWRLTARKDQPGKRQPMAELKLDELAGVQWPEREAVTRS
;
A
#
# COMPACT_ATOMS: atom_id res chain seq x y z
N MET A 1 -15.81 -3.48 -41.60
CA MET A 1 -14.67 -2.64 -41.18
C MET A 1 -14.57 -2.71 -39.66
N THR A 2 -13.62 -3.48 -39.11
CA THR A 2 -13.37 -3.56 -37.67
C THR A 2 -12.34 -2.51 -37.29
N THR A 3 -12.75 -1.50 -36.53
CA THR A 3 -11.87 -0.43 -36.04
C THR A 3 -10.82 -1.02 -35.08
N PRO A 4 -9.52 -0.77 -35.27
CA PRO A 4 -8.50 -1.29 -34.37
C PRO A 4 -8.67 -0.61 -33.00
N THR A 5 -8.94 -1.42 -31.96
CA THR A 5 -9.08 -0.93 -30.58
C THR A 5 -7.74 -0.41 -30.09
N LYS A 6 -7.67 0.90 -29.80
CA LYS A 6 -6.46 1.54 -29.28
C LYS A 6 -5.97 0.79 -28.02
N PRO A 7 -4.69 0.37 -27.94
CA PRO A 7 -4.19 -0.29 -26.74
C PRO A 7 -4.35 0.65 -25.55
N ARG A 8 -4.95 0.14 -24.45
CA ARG A 8 -5.10 0.94 -23.21
C ARG A 8 -3.74 1.52 -22.82
N SER A 9 -3.71 2.79 -22.40
CA SER A 9 -2.46 3.42 -21.96
C SER A 9 -1.93 2.73 -20.69
N ASN A 10 -0.60 2.79 -20.47
CA ASN A 10 -0.01 2.30 -19.22
C ASN A 10 -0.63 2.96 -17.98
N TYR A 11 -1.11 4.20 -18.13
CA TYR A 11 -1.84 4.94 -17.11
C TYR A 11 -3.22 4.32 -16.78
N ALA A 12 -3.99 3.90 -17.78
CA ALA A 12 -5.25 3.20 -17.56
C ALA A 12 -5.03 1.86 -16.84
N ARG A 13 -3.97 1.13 -17.21
CA ARG A 13 -3.64 -0.17 -16.58
C ARG A 13 -3.13 -0.05 -15.15
N GLY A 14 -2.46 1.05 -14.79
CA GLY A 14 -2.04 1.33 -13.41
C GLY A 14 -3.23 1.62 -12.50
N ARG A 15 -4.14 2.48 -12.97
CA ARG A 15 -5.42 2.78 -12.31
C ARG A 15 -6.23 1.51 -12.01
N ASP A 16 -6.25 0.54 -12.91
CA ASP A 16 -6.96 -0.74 -12.71
C ASP A 16 -6.43 -1.54 -11.50
N LEU A 17 -5.12 -1.46 -11.19
CA LEU A 17 -4.55 -2.10 -10.00
C LEU A 17 -4.99 -1.36 -8.72
N GLU A 18 -4.85 -0.03 -8.67
CA GLU A 18 -5.27 0.77 -7.52
C GLU A 18 -6.73 0.51 -7.14
N HIS A 19 -7.63 0.50 -8.13
CA HIS A 19 -9.05 0.24 -7.88
C HIS A 19 -9.30 -1.16 -7.34
N ARG A 20 -8.62 -2.18 -7.86
CA ARG A 20 -8.77 -3.58 -7.39
C ARG A 20 -8.22 -3.76 -5.98
N VAL A 21 -7.06 -3.16 -5.68
CA VAL A 21 -6.46 -3.19 -4.35
C VAL A 21 -7.36 -2.48 -3.35
N ARG A 22 -7.87 -1.29 -3.69
CA ARG A 22 -8.83 -0.54 -2.86
C ARG A 22 -10.08 -1.34 -2.57
N ASN A 23 -10.72 -1.91 -3.61
CA ASN A 23 -11.95 -2.66 -3.45
C ASN A 23 -11.72 -3.89 -2.56
N HIS A 24 -10.61 -4.59 -2.74
CA HIS A 24 -10.27 -5.71 -1.87
C HIS A 24 -10.05 -5.27 -0.42
N LEU A 25 -9.29 -4.21 -0.18
CA LEU A 25 -9.08 -3.71 1.19
C LEU A 25 -10.42 -3.36 1.85
N ARG A 26 -11.38 -2.80 1.10
CA ARG A 26 -12.75 -2.57 1.59
C ARG A 26 -13.50 -3.86 1.91
N GLU A 27 -13.39 -4.89 1.07
CA GLU A 27 -13.95 -6.23 1.35
C GLU A 27 -13.34 -6.83 2.63
N GLN A 28 -12.09 -6.48 2.96
CA GLN A 28 -11.42 -6.86 4.22
C GLN A 28 -11.74 -5.94 5.40
N GLY A 29 -12.74 -5.06 5.28
CA GLY A 29 -13.22 -4.20 6.35
C GLY A 29 -12.45 -2.90 6.58
N TYR A 30 -11.59 -2.49 5.63
CA TYR A 30 -10.90 -1.20 5.71
C TYR A 30 -11.72 -0.08 5.05
N GLU A 31 -11.74 1.09 5.69
CA GLU A 31 -12.02 2.34 4.98
C GLU A 31 -10.76 2.75 4.19
N VAL A 32 -10.92 3.17 2.93
CA VAL A 32 -9.77 3.39 2.04
C VAL A 32 -9.84 4.74 1.35
N LEU A 33 -8.84 5.57 1.64
CA LEU A 33 -8.59 6.86 1.01
C LEU A 33 -7.57 6.70 -0.10
N ARG A 34 -7.82 7.34 -1.25
CA ARG A 34 -6.84 7.40 -2.35
C ARG A 34 -6.17 8.76 -2.36
N THR A 35 -4.85 8.79 -2.51
CA THR A 35 -4.13 10.06 -2.64
C THR A 35 -4.35 10.66 -4.04
N ALA A 36 -4.31 11.98 -4.12
CA ALA A 36 -4.43 12.67 -5.40
C ALA A 36 -3.06 12.77 -6.10
N GLY A 37 -2.98 12.27 -7.33
CA GLY A 37 -1.81 12.43 -8.21
C GLY A 37 -0.75 11.34 -8.08
N SER A 38 -0.02 11.09 -9.17
CA SER A 38 0.91 9.96 -9.33
C SER A 38 2.31 10.15 -8.70
N LYS A 39 2.51 11.20 -7.88
CA LYS A 39 3.79 11.51 -7.23
C LYS A 39 3.76 11.36 -5.70
N SER A 40 2.64 10.88 -5.15
CA SER A 40 2.52 10.65 -3.72
C SER A 40 3.40 9.47 -3.30
N LYS A 41 3.83 9.47 -2.03
CA LYS A 41 4.59 8.34 -1.44
C LYS A 41 3.70 7.11 -1.16
N VAL A 42 2.38 7.29 -1.28
CA VAL A 42 1.33 6.34 -0.87
C VAL A 42 0.19 6.49 -1.87
N ASP A 43 -0.23 5.41 -2.52
CA ASP A 43 -1.40 5.45 -3.43
C ASP A 43 -2.70 5.33 -2.64
N LEU A 44 -2.72 4.45 -1.63
CA LEU A 44 -3.88 4.18 -0.79
C LEU A 44 -3.52 4.22 0.69
N VAL A 45 -4.36 4.86 1.49
CA VAL A 45 -4.36 4.76 2.94
C VAL A 45 -5.56 3.90 3.33
N ALA A 46 -5.31 2.78 4.01
CA ALA A 46 -6.35 1.87 4.46
C ALA A 46 -6.41 1.86 6.00
N LEU A 47 -7.59 2.09 6.55
CA LEU A 47 -7.83 2.25 7.98
C LEU A 47 -8.91 1.28 8.45
N LYS A 48 -8.64 0.56 9.53
CA LYS A 48 -9.68 -0.12 10.32
C LYS A 48 -9.30 -0.03 11.80
N SER A 49 -10.22 -0.40 12.69
CA SER A 49 -9.86 -0.50 14.12
C SER A 49 -8.68 -1.45 14.28
N GLY A 50 -7.72 -1.08 15.12
CA GLY A 50 -6.42 -1.74 15.14
C GLY A 50 -5.43 -1.28 14.07
N GLN A 51 -5.77 -0.87 12.85
CA GLN A 51 -4.79 -0.99 11.75
C GLN A 51 -4.79 0.18 10.78
N MET A 52 -3.58 0.62 10.42
CA MET A 52 -3.33 1.60 9.38
C MET A 52 -2.30 1.05 8.39
N LEU A 53 -2.68 0.98 7.12
CA LEU A 53 -1.81 0.57 6.03
C LEU A 53 -1.54 1.76 5.12
N PHE A 54 -0.26 1.96 4.78
CA PHE A 54 0.14 2.81 3.67
C PHE A 54 0.55 1.91 2.52
N VAL A 55 -0.18 2.00 1.42
CA VAL A 55 -0.06 1.06 0.30
C VAL A 55 0.40 1.78 -0.95
N GLN A 56 1.39 1.19 -1.62
CA GLN A 56 1.82 1.59 -2.95
C GLN A 56 1.60 0.43 -3.93
N CYS A 57 1.07 0.73 -5.10
CA CYS A 57 0.59 -0.24 -6.07
C CYS A 57 1.53 -0.32 -7.27
N LYS A 58 2.30 -1.42 -7.40
CA LYS A 58 3.18 -1.64 -8.55
C LYS A 58 2.88 -2.96 -9.23
N ARG A 59 2.64 -2.91 -10.54
CA ARG A 59 2.46 -4.11 -11.36
C ARG A 59 3.70 -5.01 -11.39
N SER A 60 4.89 -4.44 -11.24
CA SER A 60 6.17 -5.15 -11.28
C SER A 60 6.58 -5.75 -9.93
N GLY A 61 5.85 -5.47 -8.83
CA GLY A 61 6.29 -5.89 -7.49
C GLY A 61 7.61 -5.23 -7.04
N ALA A 62 8.01 -4.11 -7.65
CA ALA A 62 9.25 -3.43 -7.33
C ALA A 62 9.08 -1.91 -7.25
N LEU A 63 9.72 -1.30 -6.24
CA LEU A 63 9.84 0.14 -6.07
C LEU A 63 11.30 0.59 -6.21
N PRO A 64 11.56 1.74 -6.85
CA PRO A 64 12.85 2.42 -6.74
C PRO A 64 13.18 2.75 -5.27
N PRO A 65 14.47 2.83 -4.88
CA PRO A 65 14.87 3.10 -3.50
C PRO A 65 14.23 4.35 -2.88
N ALA A 66 14.07 5.43 -3.65
CA ALA A 66 13.43 6.66 -3.18
C ALA A 66 11.94 6.47 -2.83
N GLU A 67 11.17 5.78 -3.68
CA GLU A 67 9.76 5.48 -3.40
C GLU A 67 9.64 4.51 -2.21
N TRP A 68 10.51 3.50 -2.16
CA TRP A 68 10.56 2.51 -1.07
C TRP A 68 10.81 3.16 0.29
N ASN A 69 11.89 3.95 0.40
CA ASN A 69 12.29 4.60 1.64
C ASN A 69 11.26 5.67 2.03
N GLY A 70 10.70 6.41 1.06
CA GLY A 70 9.64 7.37 1.32
C GLY A 70 8.37 6.75 1.92
N LEU A 71 7.96 5.58 1.43
CA LEU A 71 6.84 4.81 2.00
C LEU A 71 7.18 4.31 3.42
N TRP A 72 8.36 3.70 3.58
CA TRP A 72 8.81 3.17 4.86
C TRP A 72 8.88 4.25 5.93
N ASP A 73 9.60 5.34 5.67
CA ASP A 73 9.84 6.43 6.62
C ASP A 73 8.51 7.10 7.04
N LEU A 74 7.59 7.30 6.09
CA LEU A 74 6.26 7.84 6.38
C LEU A 74 5.44 6.87 7.24
N ALA A 75 5.51 5.56 6.98
CA ALA A 75 4.79 4.58 7.78
C ALA A 75 5.32 4.51 9.21
N GLN A 76 6.64 4.54 9.40
CA GLN A 76 7.26 4.55 10.73
C GLN A 76 6.85 5.80 11.54
N MET A 77 6.75 6.97 10.89
CA MET A 77 6.38 8.22 11.55
C MET A 77 5.05 8.15 12.30
N VAL A 78 4.10 7.35 11.83
CA VAL A 78 2.73 7.30 12.37
C VAL A 78 2.32 5.91 12.89
N GLY A 79 3.24 4.95 12.90
CA GLY A 79 2.96 3.57 13.27
C GLY A 79 2.07 2.81 12.26
N ALA A 80 2.10 3.20 10.98
CA ALA A 80 1.43 2.46 9.92
C ALA A 80 2.27 1.24 9.47
N VAL A 81 1.62 0.29 8.81
CA VAL A 81 2.29 -0.80 8.10
C VAL A 81 2.56 -0.35 6.65
N PRO A 82 3.83 -0.30 6.21
CA PRO A 82 4.18 0.00 4.83
C PRO A 82 3.97 -1.25 3.95
N VAL A 83 3.14 -1.11 2.91
CA VAL A 83 2.71 -2.23 2.06
C VAL A 83 2.96 -1.93 0.59
N LEU A 84 3.57 -2.89 -0.11
CA LEU A 84 3.61 -2.94 -1.56
C LEU A 84 2.56 -3.94 -2.07
N ALA A 85 1.61 -3.46 -2.87
CA ALA A 85 0.65 -4.30 -3.57
C ALA A 85 1.15 -4.62 -4.98
N GLU A 86 1.29 -5.91 -5.28
CA GLU A 86 1.77 -6.44 -6.54
C GLU A 86 0.63 -7.05 -7.37
N GLN A 87 0.66 -6.81 -8.69
CA GLN A 87 -0.23 -7.49 -9.63
C GLN A 87 0.28 -8.89 -9.95
N LEU A 88 -0.54 -9.91 -9.73
CA LEU A 88 -0.29 -11.26 -10.24
C LEU A 88 -1.06 -11.52 -11.54
N ALA A 89 -0.73 -12.59 -12.27
CA ALA A 89 -1.53 -13.01 -13.44
C ALA A 89 -3.01 -13.23 -13.08
N ARG A 90 -3.26 -13.74 -11.85
CA ARG A 90 -4.58 -13.84 -11.24
C ARG A 90 -4.52 -13.22 -9.85
N GLY A 91 -5.27 -12.16 -9.62
CA GLY A 91 -5.36 -11.49 -8.31
C GLY A 91 -4.22 -10.51 -8.03
N ARG A 92 -3.79 -10.48 -6.77
CA ARG A 92 -2.83 -9.54 -6.17
C ARG A 92 -2.14 -10.16 -4.98
N ARG A 93 -0.90 -9.73 -4.69
CA ARG A 93 -0.15 -10.07 -3.48
C ARG A 93 0.19 -8.81 -2.69
N TYR A 94 0.29 -8.93 -1.38
CA TYR A 94 0.73 -7.85 -0.50
C TYR A 94 2.08 -8.21 0.12
N TRP A 95 2.96 -7.22 0.16
CA TRP A 95 4.27 -7.33 0.77
C TRP A 95 4.41 -6.27 1.85
N ARG A 96 4.73 -6.67 3.07
CA ARG A 96 5.14 -5.75 4.12
C ARG A 96 6.60 -5.41 3.91
N LEU A 97 6.92 -4.13 3.76
CA LEU A 97 8.32 -3.69 3.83
C LEU A 97 8.82 -3.96 5.26
N THR A 98 10.06 -4.44 5.40
CA THR A 98 10.66 -4.80 6.70
C THR A 98 11.87 -3.96 7.06
N ALA A 99 12.44 -3.23 6.10
CA ALA A 99 13.53 -2.28 6.31
C ALA A 99 13.63 -1.27 5.15
N ARG A 100 14.51 -0.28 5.29
CA ARG A 100 14.92 0.61 4.20
C ARG A 100 15.72 -0.15 3.14
N LYS A 101 15.67 0.33 1.89
CA LYS A 101 16.36 -0.23 0.73
C LYS A 101 17.66 0.55 0.47
N ASP A 102 18.63 0.38 1.36
CA ASP A 102 19.86 1.18 1.38
C ASP A 102 21.07 0.51 0.71
N GLN A 103 20.95 -0.77 0.32
CA GLN A 103 22.05 -1.54 -0.28
C GLN A 103 21.71 -1.90 -1.74
N PRO A 104 22.44 -1.35 -2.73
CA PRO A 104 22.29 -1.73 -4.13
C PRO A 104 22.50 -3.24 -4.34
N GLY A 105 21.75 -3.84 -5.27
CA GLY A 105 21.89 -5.25 -5.65
C GLY A 105 21.35 -6.27 -4.64
N LYS A 106 20.97 -5.86 -3.43
CA LYS A 106 20.31 -6.76 -2.47
C LYS A 106 18.83 -6.95 -2.79
N ARG A 107 18.31 -8.12 -2.38
CA ARG A 107 16.87 -8.42 -2.45
C ARG A 107 16.09 -7.37 -1.67
N GLN A 108 14.93 -6.99 -2.21
CA GLN A 108 14.02 -6.05 -1.57
C GLN A 108 13.65 -6.54 -0.16
N PRO A 109 13.86 -5.74 0.91
CA PRO A 109 13.62 -6.17 2.29
C PRO A 109 12.12 -6.18 2.61
N MET A 110 11.44 -7.26 2.26
CA MET A 110 10.01 -7.43 2.47
C MET A 110 9.65 -8.88 2.81
N ALA A 111 8.54 -9.03 3.52
CA ALA A 111 7.90 -10.31 3.79
C ALA A 111 6.50 -10.31 3.19
N GLU A 112 6.00 -11.49 2.79
CA GLU A 112 4.62 -11.61 2.33
C GLU A 112 3.66 -11.26 3.48
N LEU A 113 2.63 -10.47 3.16
CA LEU A 113 1.67 -9.98 4.13
C LEU A 113 0.32 -10.62 3.85
N LYS A 114 -0.23 -11.32 4.84
CA LYS A 114 -1.64 -11.68 4.86
C LYS A 114 -2.40 -10.68 5.73
N LEU A 115 -3.52 -10.17 5.22
CA LEU A 115 -4.22 -9.03 5.82
C LEU A 115 -4.99 -9.39 7.11
N ASP A 116 -5.33 -10.66 7.25
CA ASP A 116 -5.96 -11.31 8.40
C ASP A 116 -4.97 -11.55 9.55
N GLU A 117 -3.68 -11.74 9.25
CA GLU A 117 -2.61 -11.97 10.24
C GLU A 117 -2.03 -10.69 10.85
N LEU A 118 -2.47 -9.51 10.40
CA LEU A 118 -2.03 -8.25 10.98
C LEU A 118 -2.62 -8.08 12.39
N ALA A 119 -1.76 -7.96 13.39
CA ALA A 119 -2.16 -7.50 14.72
C ALA A 119 -2.58 -6.02 14.66
N GLY A 120 -3.52 -5.62 15.52
CA GLY A 120 -3.83 -4.21 15.70
C GLY A 120 -2.61 -3.45 16.27
N VAL A 121 -2.29 -2.29 15.70
CA VAL A 121 -1.68 -1.15 16.38
C VAL A 121 -2.32 -1.04 17.77
N GLN A 122 -1.52 -1.23 18.81
CA GLN A 122 -1.88 -0.81 20.15
C GLN A 122 -1.75 0.70 20.20
N TRP A 123 -2.87 1.41 20.24
CA TRP A 123 -2.84 2.80 20.70
C TRP A 123 -2.58 2.75 22.20
N PRO A 124 -1.59 3.50 22.72
CA PRO A 124 -1.53 3.72 24.15
C PRO A 124 -2.88 4.30 24.56
N GLU A 125 -3.46 3.71 25.61
CA GLU A 125 -4.70 4.16 26.21
C GLU A 125 -4.57 5.67 26.44
N ARG A 126 -5.37 6.46 25.72
CA ARG A 126 -5.38 7.89 25.93
C ARG A 126 -5.93 8.06 27.33
N GLU A 127 -5.09 8.48 28.28
CA GLU A 127 -5.62 9.08 29.49
C GLU A 127 -6.65 10.10 29.04
N ALA A 128 -7.90 9.83 29.39
CA ALA A 128 -8.97 10.78 29.16
C ALA A 128 -8.50 12.06 29.81
N VAL A 129 -8.19 13.07 28.99
CA VAL A 129 -8.03 14.44 29.49
C VAL A 129 -9.42 14.80 29.96
N THR A 130 -9.68 14.49 31.24
CA THR A 130 -10.82 14.97 32.00
C THR A 130 -10.72 16.49 31.94
N ARG A 131 -11.48 17.08 31.02
CA ARG A 131 -11.74 18.51 31.05
C ARG A 131 -12.56 18.74 32.31
N SER A 132 -11.91 19.30 33.32
CA SER A 132 -12.54 20.02 34.44
C SER A 132 -13.40 21.17 33.94
#